data_AF-A0A2E3D561-F1
#
_entry.id   AF-A0A2E3D561-F1
#
_cell.length_a   1.000
_cell.length_b   1.000
_cell.length_c   1.000
_cell.angle_alpha   90.00
_cell.angle_beta   90.00
_cell.angle_gamma   90.00
#
_symmetry.space_group_name_H-M   'P 1'
#
loop_
_entity.id
_entity.type
_entity.pdbx_description
1 polymer ?
#
loop_
_entity_poly.entity_id
_entity_poly.type
_entity_poly.pdbx_seq_one_letter_code
_entity_poly.pdbx_strand_id
1 'polypeptide(L)'
;MLPACLNAFGVNSGGKTSVNKSNDDAFSLPAANLSFEGRLDFNVGNSFFRNPWVMAPATTTARDGLGPLFNTNGCQNCHIRDGRGHLPQNTEDNAVSLLVRISMKPATESDWNRVRRYGVIPHPVYGDQIQDFAIPGVEPEAQLAIDYEYHDVPLAGGEVIRLRKPILTFTQLAYGPLGDDVSQSLRIAPPMIGLGLLEALSEEQVMQLADPEDRDGDGISGRGNK
;
A
#
# COMPACT_ATOMS: atom_id res chain seq x y z
N MET A 1 -17.37 32.65 -33.61
CA MET A 1 -16.15 32.76 -32.79
C MET A 1 -16.56 32.65 -31.33
N LEU A 2 -16.50 31.45 -30.75
CA LEU A 2 -16.62 31.25 -29.30
C LEU A 2 -15.27 31.58 -28.67
N PRO A 3 -15.21 32.37 -27.59
CA PRO A 3 -13.95 32.61 -26.91
C PRO A 3 -13.54 31.31 -26.21
N ALA A 4 -12.45 30.72 -26.71
CA ALA A 4 -11.63 29.79 -25.97
C ALA A 4 -11.00 30.49 -24.76
N CYS A 5 -10.68 29.70 -23.73
CA CYS A 5 -10.02 30.06 -22.47
C CYS A 5 -10.94 30.52 -21.33
N LEU A 6 -11.79 29.63 -20.82
CA LEU A 6 -11.95 29.53 -19.36
C LEU A 6 -10.84 28.62 -18.85
N ASN A 7 -9.71 29.19 -18.43
CA ASN A 7 -8.81 28.47 -17.57
C ASN A 7 -9.47 28.31 -16.20
N ALA A 8 -9.60 27.08 -15.71
CA ALA A 8 -10.06 26.77 -14.36
C ALA A 8 -9.00 27.10 -13.28
N PHE A 9 -8.39 28.30 -13.34
CA PHE A 9 -7.52 28.81 -12.28
C PHE A 9 -8.38 29.41 -11.17
N GLY A 10 -8.78 28.61 -10.19
CA GLY A 10 -9.49 29.14 -9.02
C GLY A 10 -10.02 28.12 -8.02
N VAL A 11 -10.18 26.86 -8.40
CA VAL A 11 -10.61 25.81 -7.47
C VAL A 11 -9.39 25.01 -7.04
N ASN A 12 -8.89 25.34 -5.87
CA ASN A 12 -7.92 24.53 -5.14
C ASN A 12 -8.53 23.13 -4.90
N SER A 13 -7.94 22.07 -5.47
CA SER A 13 -8.50 20.71 -5.43
C SER A 13 -8.69 20.14 -4.00
N GLY A 14 -7.90 20.59 -3.03
CA GLY A 14 -8.06 20.29 -1.60
C GLY A 14 -8.65 21.45 -0.79
N GLY A 15 -9.26 22.46 -1.42
CA GLY A 15 -9.72 23.67 -0.73
C GLY A 15 -8.56 24.37 0.01
N LYS A 16 -8.76 24.70 1.29
CA LYS A 16 -7.74 25.40 2.11
C LYS A 16 -6.51 24.55 2.45
N THR A 17 -6.56 23.23 2.27
CA THR A 17 -5.40 22.35 2.52
C THR A 17 -4.41 22.34 1.34
N SER A 18 -4.82 22.87 0.18
CA SER A 18 -4.07 22.76 -1.07
C SER A 18 -2.71 23.45 -1.03
N VAL A 19 -1.71 22.73 -1.50
CA VAL A 19 -0.36 23.23 -1.76
C VAL A 19 -0.11 23.26 -3.27
N ASN A 20 0.63 24.25 -3.76
CA ASN A 20 0.98 24.33 -5.17
C ASN A 20 2.41 23.82 -5.38
N LYS A 21 2.52 22.52 -5.65
CA LYS A 21 3.78 21.82 -5.88
C LYS A 21 3.56 20.69 -6.88
N SER A 22 4.41 20.60 -7.89
CA SER A 22 4.28 19.66 -9.01
C SER A 22 5.55 18.85 -9.29
N ASN A 23 6.57 18.98 -8.44
CA ASN A 23 7.76 18.14 -8.51
C ASN A 23 7.54 16.86 -7.69
N ASP A 24 8.59 16.06 -7.60
CA ASP A 24 8.66 14.80 -6.84
C ASP A 24 8.20 14.86 -5.37
N ASP A 25 8.18 16.03 -4.74
CA ASP A 25 7.80 16.20 -3.34
C ASP A 25 6.35 16.71 -3.19
N ALA A 26 5.55 16.65 -4.25
CA ALA A 26 4.18 17.19 -4.26
C ALA A 26 3.28 16.62 -3.15
N PHE A 27 3.56 15.40 -2.69
CA PHE A 27 2.80 14.70 -1.66
C PHE A 27 3.41 14.77 -0.26
N SER A 28 4.62 15.29 -0.13
CA SER A 28 5.38 15.35 1.13
C SER A 28 5.24 16.66 1.90
N LEU A 29 4.24 17.47 1.54
CA LEU A 29 4.02 18.79 2.13
C LEU A 29 2.91 18.75 3.18
N PRO A 30 3.05 19.54 4.28
CA PRO A 30 1.95 19.76 5.19
C PRO A 30 0.79 20.47 4.49
N ALA A 31 -0.44 20.22 4.95
CA ALA A 31 -1.61 20.96 4.49
C ALA A 31 -1.41 22.48 4.71
N ALA A 32 -1.75 23.29 3.71
CA ALA A 32 -1.41 24.72 3.68
C ALA A 32 -2.00 25.52 4.85
N ASN A 33 -3.17 25.11 5.35
CA ASN A 33 -3.90 25.73 6.44
C ASN A 33 -3.53 25.22 7.85
N LEU A 34 -2.52 24.37 8.00
CA LEU A 34 -2.05 23.97 9.34
C LEU A 34 -1.50 25.19 10.11
N SER A 35 -1.79 25.23 11.41
CA SER A 35 -1.17 26.19 12.34
C SER A 35 0.34 25.97 12.43
N PHE A 36 1.04 26.86 13.10
CA PHE A 36 2.47 26.70 13.35
C PHE A 36 2.77 25.40 14.12
N GLU A 37 2.00 25.13 15.18
CA GLU A 37 2.08 23.91 15.98
C GLU A 37 1.76 22.67 15.15
N GLY A 38 0.70 22.69 14.34
CA GLY A 38 0.35 21.55 13.48
C GLY A 38 1.41 21.25 12.41
N ARG A 39 2.15 22.26 11.94
CA ARG A 39 3.32 22.05 11.07
C ARG A 39 4.49 21.44 11.83
N LEU A 40 4.68 21.76 13.11
CA LEU A 40 5.70 21.11 13.93
C LEU A 40 5.36 19.62 14.11
N ASP A 41 4.12 19.30 14.45
CA ASP A 41 3.64 17.93 14.60
C ASP A 41 3.80 17.14 13.29
N PHE A 42 3.42 17.73 12.16
CA PHE A 42 3.65 17.13 10.84
C PHE A 42 5.12 16.81 10.61
N ASN A 43 6.04 17.74 10.90
CA ASN A 43 7.46 17.52 10.66
C ASN A 43 8.05 16.45 11.58
N VAL A 44 7.59 16.36 12.84
CA VAL A 44 7.97 15.30 13.76
C VAL A 44 7.48 13.95 13.23
N GLY A 45 6.20 13.84 12.86
CA GLY A 45 5.62 12.63 12.30
C GLY A 45 6.32 12.19 11.01
N ASN A 46 6.56 13.13 10.09
CA ASN A 46 7.30 12.88 8.86
C ASN A 46 8.73 12.41 9.15
N SER A 47 9.40 12.94 10.17
CA SER A 47 10.70 12.42 10.60
C SER A 47 10.62 10.95 11.03
N PHE A 48 9.62 10.55 11.83
CA PHE A 48 9.44 9.14 12.18
C PHE A 48 9.15 8.27 10.94
N PHE A 49 8.30 8.75 10.04
CA PHE A 49 7.90 8.03 8.82
C PHE A 49 9.08 7.73 7.88
N ARG A 50 10.04 8.66 7.81
CA ARG A 50 11.18 8.63 6.89
C ARG A 50 12.39 7.87 7.39
N ASN A 51 12.49 7.69 8.70
CA ASN A 51 13.70 7.16 9.30
C ASN A 51 13.60 5.66 9.50
N PRO A 52 14.68 4.91 9.21
CA PRO A 52 14.66 3.48 9.38
C PRO A 52 14.70 3.06 10.85
N TRP A 53 13.94 2.01 11.16
CA TRP A 53 14.05 1.19 12.36
C TRP A 53 15.37 0.41 12.33
N VAL A 54 15.93 0.17 13.51
CA VAL A 54 17.19 -0.58 13.68
C VAL A 54 16.97 -1.81 14.55
N MET A 55 17.88 -2.78 14.39
CA MET A 55 17.83 -4.06 15.09
C MET A 55 18.00 -3.88 16.59
N ALA A 56 17.18 -4.62 17.35
CA ALA A 56 17.27 -4.65 18.80
C ALA A 56 18.41 -5.55 19.30
N PRO A 57 19.13 -5.18 20.37
CA PRO A 57 19.12 -3.88 21.05
C PRO A 57 20.02 -2.86 20.34
N ALA A 58 19.57 -1.60 20.26
CA ALA A 58 20.35 -0.49 19.70
C ALA A 58 20.59 0.63 20.72
N THR A 59 21.66 1.41 20.52
CA THR A 59 21.93 2.62 21.31
C THR A 59 20.90 3.73 21.06
N THR A 60 20.22 3.69 19.91
CA THR A 60 19.13 4.60 19.53
C THR A 60 17.77 4.01 19.92
N THR A 61 17.42 4.10 21.21
CA THR A 61 16.20 3.49 21.78
C THR A 61 14.89 3.97 21.15
N ALA A 62 14.85 5.20 20.63
CA ALA A 62 13.66 5.75 19.98
C ALA A 62 13.29 5.07 18.65
N ARG A 63 14.17 4.20 18.11
CA ARG A 63 14.01 3.53 16.80
C ARG A 63 14.46 2.07 16.83
N ASP A 64 14.62 1.54 18.03
CA ASP A 64 14.85 0.13 18.28
C ASP A 64 13.52 -0.64 18.08
N GLY A 65 13.60 -1.92 17.72
CA GLY A 65 12.45 -2.82 17.61
C GLY A 65 12.31 -3.51 16.25
N LEU A 66 13.29 -3.38 15.35
CA LEU A 66 13.26 -4.13 14.09
C LEU A 66 13.40 -5.63 14.40
N GLY A 67 12.36 -6.39 14.06
CA GLY A 67 12.35 -7.84 14.17
C GLY A 67 13.32 -8.53 13.20
N PRO A 68 13.53 -9.85 13.36
CA PRO A 68 14.52 -10.58 12.57
C PRO A 68 14.17 -10.70 11.09
N LEU A 69 12.87 -10.74 10.77
CA LEU A 69 12.32 -10.81 9.42
C LEU A 69 11.44 -9.57 9.19
N PHE A 70 11.55 -8.97 8.01
CA PHE A 70 10.80 -7.76 7.63
C PHE A 70 10.72 -7.60 6.11
N ASN A 71 9.82 -6.74 5.62
CA ASN A 71 9.78 -6.33 4.20
C ASN A 71 10.52 -5.01 3.94
N THR A 72 10.53 -4.13 4.95
CA THR A 72 11.28 -2.88 4.95
C THR A 72 11.52 -2.45 6.38
N ASN A 73 12.52 -1.61 6.60
CA ASN A 73 12.79 -1.00 7.89
C ASN A 73 12.30 0.45 7.97
N GLY A 74 11.58 1.00 6.99
CA GLY A 74 11.07 2.37 7.05
C GLY A 74 9.80 2.55 6.23
N CYS A 75 8.86 3.36 6.73
CA CYS A 75 7.54 3.52 6.11
C CYS A 75 7.66 4.16 4.71
N GLN A 76 8.48 5.21 4.59
CA GLN A 76 8.69 5.89 3.30
C GLN A 76 9.29 4.99 2.22
N ASN A 77 10.00 3.91 2.59
CA ASN A 77 10.60 3.02 1.60
C ASN A 77 9.53 2.35 0.72
N CYS A 78 8.37 2.03 1.30
CA CYS A 78 7.22 1.54 0.53
C CYS A 78 6.35 2.69 0.02
N HIS A 79 6.14 3.71 0.85
CA HIS A 79 5.34 4.89 0.54
C HIS A 79 6.22 6.03 0.00
N ILE A 80 6.72 5.84 -1.23
CA ILE A 80 7.78 6.64 -1.83
C ILE A 80 7.38 8.12 -1.90
N ARG A 81 8.05 8.96 -1.09
CA ARG A 81 7.73 10.39 -0.94
C ARG A 81 6.24 10.63 -0.68
N ASP A 82 5.65 9.81 0.20
CA ASP A 82 4.22 9.81 0.56
C ASP A 82 3.27 9.45 -0.59
N GLY A 83 3.84 9.09 -1.74
CA GLY A 83 3.15 8.64 -2.94
C GLY A 83 2.94 7.14 -2.97
N ARG A 84 2.47 6.68 -4.13
CA ARG A 84 2.22 5.26 -4.39
C ARG A 84 3.54 4.52 -4.65
N GLY A 85 3.64 3.31 -4.13
CA GLY A 85 4.70 2.38 -4.53
C GLY A 85 4.62 1.97 -6.01
N HIS A 86 5.57 1.16 -6.44
CA HIS A 86 5.61 0.58 -7.78
C HIS A 86 6.13 -0.85 -7.75
N LEU A 87 5.80 -1.60 -8.81
CA LEU A 87 6.49 -2.86 -9.08
C LEU A 87 7.91 -2.55 -9.62
N PRO A 88 8.87 -3.47 -9.45
CA PRO A 88 10.16 -3.41 -10.12
C PRO A 88 9.98 -3.19 -11.62
N GLN A 89 10.67 -2.20 -12.17
CA GLN A 89 10.63 -1.90 -13.60
C GLN A 89 11.63 -2.75 -14.41
N ASN A 90 12.68 -3.23 -13.77
CA ASN A 90 13.73 -4.06 -14.36
C ASN A 90 14.45 -4.84 -13.23
N THR A 91 15.49 -5.60 -13.57
CA THR A 91 16.24 -6.45 -12.64
C THR A 91 17.13 -5.69 -11.65
N GLU A 92 17.42 -4.41 -11.90
CA GLU A 92 18.18 -3.54 -10.99
C GLU A 92 17.27 -2.77 -10.02
N ASP A 93 15.98 -2.70 -10.33
CA ASP A 93 14.96 -2.07 -9.49
C ASP A 93 14.49 -3.04 -8.40
N ASN A 94 14.31 -2.54 -7.18
CA ASN A 94 13.96 -3.38 -6.05
C ASN A 94 12.43 -3.51 -5.89
N ALA A 95 12.00 -4.57 -5.21
CA ALA A 95 10.60 -4.83 -4.92
C ALA A 95 10.12 -4.25 -3.57
N VAL A 96 10.84 -3.30 -2.97
CA VAL A 96 10.62 -2.87 -1.58
C VAL A 96 9.20 -2.35 -1.33
N SER A 97 8.55 -1.73 -2.32
CA SER A 97 7.16 -1.23 -2.18
C SER A 97 6.07 -2.25 -2.53
N LEU A 98 6.46 -3.49 -2.83
CA LEU A 98 5.59 -4.63 -3.06
C LEU A 98 5.53 -5.52 -1.82
N LEU A 99 4.31 -5.78 -1.38
CA LEU A 99 4.02 -6.75 -0.33
C LEU A 99 3.27 -7.93 -0.95
N VAL A 100 3.67 -9.15 -0.60
CA VAL A 100 3.00 -10.36 -1.07
C VAL A 100 2.28 -11.04 0.08
N ARG A 101 0.96 -11.06 0.02
CA ARG A 101 0.12 -11.87 0.90
C ARG A 101 -0.02 -13.27 0.33
N ILE A 102 0.00 -14.26 1.22
CA ILE A 102 -0.21 -15.67 0.88
C ILE A 102 -1.36 -16.25 1.71
N SER A 103 -2.04 -17.24 1.17
CA SER A 103 -3.08 -17.99 1.86
C SER A 103 -3.12 -19.42 1.34
N MET A 104 -3.31 -20.39 2.22
CA MET A 104 -3.74 -21.72 1.79
C MET A 104 -5.09 -21.60 1.07
N LYS A 105 -5.30 -22.41 0.02
CA LYS A 105 -6.57 -22.53 -0.67
C LYS A 105 -7.60 -23.21 0.25
N PRO A 106 -8.82 -22.68 0.38
CA PRO A 106 -9.84 -23.30 1.21
C PRO A 106 -10.27 -24.66 0.63
N ALA A 107 -10.35 -25.69 1.47
CA ALA A 107 -10.79 -27.03 1.08
C ALA A 107 -12.14 -27.42 1.71
N THR A 108 -12.51 -26.80 2.82
CA THR A 108 -13.72 -27.10 3.60
C THR A 108 -14.63 -25.89 3.77
N GLU A 109 -15.89 -26.09 4.16
CA GLU A 109 -16.79 -24.97 4.49
C GLU A 109 -16.27 -24.16 5.70
N SER A 110 -15.55 -24.81 6.62
CA SER A 110 -14.90 -24.13 7.74
C SER A 110 -13.81 -23.16 7.25
N ASP A 111 -13.01 -23.59 6.27
CA ASP A 111 -12.00 -22.74 5.63
C ASP A 111 -12.63 -21.55 4.92
N TRP A 112 -13.72 -21.77 4.18
CA TRP A 112 -14.45 -20.69 3.53
C TRP A 112 -15.03 -19.69 4.53
N ASN A 113 -15.57 -20.16 5.66
CA ASN A 113 -16.02 -19.29 6.73
C ASN A 113 -14.87 -18.50 7.36
N ARG A 114 -13.69 -19.10 7.49
CA ARG A 114 -12.48 -18.39 7.92
C ARG A 114 -12.09 -17.30 6.93
N VAL A 115 -12.04 -17.60 5.63
CA VAL A 115 -11.70 -16.61 4.58
C VAL A 115 -12.71 -15.47 4.55
N ARG A 116 -14.01 -15.73 4.66
CA ARG A 116 -15.04 -14.68 4.71
C ARG A 116 -14.90 -13.75 5.92
N ARG A 117 -14.41 -14.27 7.05
CA ARG A 117 -14.26 -13.51 8.29
C ARG A 117 -12.92 -12.81 8.44
N TYR A 118 -11.83 -13.49 8.07
CA TYR A 118 -10.45 -13.04 8.33
C TYR A 118 -9.66 -12.78 7.05
N GLY A 119 -10.19 -13.11 5.87
CA GLY A 119 -9.56 -12.91 4.57
C GLY A 119 -8.48 -13.93 4.20
N VAL A 120 -7.96 -14.71 5.16
CA VAL A 120 -6.78 -15.56 4.95
C VAL A 120 -6.79 -16.87 5.77
N ILE A 121 -6.20 -17.91 5.19
CA ILE A 121 -5.78 -19.14 5.86
C ILE A 121 -4.25 -19.13 5.88
N PRO A 122 -3.60 -18.81 7.01
CA PRO A 122 -2.15 -18.73 7.07
C PRO A 122 -1.49 -20.05 6.68
N HIS A 123 -0.41 -19.97 5.92
CA HIS A 123 0.49 -21.08 5.68
C HIS A 123 1.15 -21.50 7.02
N PRO A 124 1.31 -22.80 7.30
CA PRO A 124 1.82 -23.29 8.59
C PRO A 124 3.24 -22.83 8.93
N VAL A 125 4.05 -22.56 7.90
CA VAL A 125 5.45 -22.09 8.02
C VAL A 125 5.55 -20.58 7.80
N TYR A 126 5.20 -20.11 6.60
CA TYR A 126 5.33 -18.72 6.16
C TYR A 126 4.21 -17.75 6.60
N GLY A 127 3.20 -18.20 7.36
CA GLY A 127 2.11 -17.33 7.78
C GLY A 127 1.27 -16.79 6.62
N ASP A 128 0.91 -15.51 6.65
CA ASP A 128 0.01 -14.87 5.68
C ASP A 128 0.68 -13.79 4.81
N GLN A 129 1.99 -13.59 4.96
CA GLN A 129 2.77 -12.59 4.27
C GLN A 129 4.22 -13.04 4.17
N ILE A 130 4.82 -12.91 2.99
CA ILE A 130 6.24 -13.20 2.79
C ILE A 130 7.08 -12.01 3.25
N GLN A 131 8.13 -12.27 4.03
CA GLN A 131 9.12 -11.31 4.49
C GLN A 131 10.45 -11.51 3.75
N ASP A 132 10.75 -10.61 2.82
CA ASP A 132 11.83 -10.74 1.84
C ASP A 132 13.18 -10.15 2.28
N PHE A 133 13.23 -9.57 3.48
CA PHE A 133 14.46 -9.12 4.13
C PHE A 133 14.60 -9.69 5.53
N ALA A 134 15.84 -9.75 5.99
CA ALA A 134 16.20 -10.23 7.30
C ALA A 134 17.41 -9.48 7.86
N ILE A 135 17.59 -9.60 9.16
CA ILE A 135 18.79 -9.13 9.85
C ILE A 135 20.00 -10.06 9.57
N PRO A 136 21.26 -9.61 9.77
CA PRO A 136 22.42 -10.49 9.63
C PRO A 136 22.32 -11.75 10.49
N GLY A 137 22.57 -12.91 9.89
CA GLY A 137 22.50 -14.21 10.56
C GLY A 137 21.10 -14.85 10.56
N VAL A 138 20.11 -14.21 9.96
CA VAL A 138 18.77 -14.77 9.71
C VAL A 138 18.55 -14.80 8.19
N GLU A 139 18.03 -15.91 7.68
CA GLU A 139 17.65 -16.02 6.27
C GLU A 139 16.27 -15.38 6.05
N PRO A 140 16.07 -14.55 5.01
CA PRO A 140 14.74 -14.06 4.63
C PRO A 140 13.85 -15.23 4.20
N GLU A 141 12.53 -15.07 4.27
CA GLU A 141 11.60 -16.15 3.93
C GLU A 141 11.68 -16.56 2.46
N ALA A 142 11.81 -15.56 1.57
CA ALA A 142 12.04 -15.74 0.15
C ALA A 142 12.59 -14.45 -0.46
N GLN A 143 13.15 -14.54 -1.66
CA GLN A 143 13.43 -13.40 -2.53
C GLN A 143 12.35 -13.31 -3.62
N LEU A 144 11.83 -12.10 -3.86
CA LEU A 144 10.78 -11.85 -4.84
C LEU A 144 11.39 -11.57 -6.21
N ALA A 145 10.96 -12.29 -7.24
CA ALA A 145 11.27 -12.01 -8.65
C ALA A 145 9.98 -11.75 -9.42
N ILE A 146 9.97 -10.72 -10.28
CA ILE A 146 8.82 -10.39 -11.11
C ILE A 146 9.22 -10.36 -12.57
N ASP A 147 8.54 -11.19 -13.36
CA ASP A 147 8.55 -11.13 -14.81
C ASP A 147 7.25 -10.50 -15.33
N TYR A 148 7.20 -10.18 -16.62
CA TYR A 148 6.02 -9.61 -17.25
C TYR A 148 5.64 -10.35 -18.53
N GLU A 149 4.36 -10.70 -18.64
CA GLU A 149 3.75 -11.11 -19.88
C GLU A 149 3.11 -9.90 -20.55
N TYR A 150 3.34 -9.73 -21.85
CA TYR A 150 2.84 -8.58 -22.61
C TYR A 150 1.76 -9.00 -23.59
N HIS A 151 0.70 -8.20 -23.67
CA HIS A 151 -0.42 -8.42 -24.59
C HIS A 151 -0.81 -7.12 -25.28
N ASP A 152 -0.86 -7.16 -26.61
CA ASP A 152 -1.25 -6.02 -27.42
C ASP A 152 -2.77 -6.03 -27.60
N VAL A 153 -3.43 -4.92 -27.27
CA VAL A 153 -4.89 -4.76 -27.32
C VAL A 153 -5.22 -3.63 -28.30
N PRO A 154 -5.92 -3.93 -29.42
CA PRO A 154 -6.39 -2.89 -30.32
C PRO A 154 -7.55 -2.13 -29.69
N LEU A 155 -7.48 -0.80 -29.75
CA LEU A 155 -8.55 0.11 -29.35
C LEU A 155 -9.45 0.43 -30.55
N ALA A 156 -10.67 0.90 -30.27
CA ALA A 156 -11.65 1.24 -31.30
C ALA A 156 -11.18 2.31 -32.31
N GLY A 157 -10.19 3.13 -31.94
CA GLY A 157 -9.58 4.15 -32.81
C GLY A 157 -8.42 3.65 -33.68
N GLY A 158 -8.11 2.35 -33.69
CA GLY A 158 -6.98 1.77 -34.44
C GLY A 158 -5.62 1.87 -33.74
N GLU A 159 -5.54 2.57 -32.60
CA GLU A 159 -4.39 2.52 -31.70
C GLU A 159 -4.27 1.13 -31.07
N VAL A 160 -3.04 0.66 -30.86
CA VAL A 160 -2.77 -0.59 -30.13
C VAL A 160 -2.04 -0.22 -28.84
N ILE A 161 -2.65 -0.56 -27.70
CA ILE A 161 -1.99 -0.41 -26.40
C ILE A 161 -1.35 -1.74 -26.00
N ARG A 162 -0.22 -1.65 -25.31
CA ARG A 162 0.46 -2.82 -24.74
C ARG A 162 0.14 -2.93 -23.26
N LEU A 163 -0.59 -3.97 -22.88
CA LEU A 163 -0.81 -4.34 -21.50
C LEU A 163 0.35 -5.20 -21.00
N ARG A 164 0.64 -5.10 -19.70
CA ARG A 164 1.59 -5.96 -18.99
C ARG A 164 0.91 -6.65 -17.83
N LYS A 165 1.19 -7.94 -17.65
CA LYS A 165 0.71 -8.76 -16.54
C LYS A 165 1.92 -9.24 -15.73
N PRO A 166 2.03 -8.89 -14.44
CA PRO A 166 3.14 -9.34 -13.62
C PRO A 166 3.02 -10.84 -13.30
N ILE A 167 4.14 -11.55 -13.38
CA ILE A 167 4.31 -12.95 -12.98
C ILE A 167 5.27 -12.96 -11.81
N LEU A 168 4.77 -13.29 -10.62
CA LEU A 168 5.57 -13.38 -9.41
C LEU A 168 6.18 -14.77 -9.27
N THR A 169 7.47 -14.82 -8.94
CA THR A 169 8.19 -16.03 -8.56
C THR A 169 8.87 -15.82 -7.21
N PHE A 170 8.73 -16.78 -6.31
CA PHE A 170 9.53 -16.85 -5.09
C PHE A 170 10.81 -17.62 -5.38
N THR A 171 11.94 -17.00 -5.07
CA THR A 171 13.26 -17.63 -5.16
C THR A 171 13.85 -17.75 -3.75
N GLN A 172 14.80 -18.67 -3.54
CA GLN A 172 15.50 -18.81 -2.25
C GLN A 172 14.55 -19.00 -1.04
N LEU A 173 13.57 -19.89 -1.17
CA LEU A 173 12.67 -20.24 -0.05
C LEU A 173 13.46 -20.89 1.09
N ALA A 174 13.65 -20.17 2.19
CA ALA A 174 14.53 -20.58 3.28
C ALA A 174 13.92 -21.67 4.19
N TYR A 175 12.59 -21.77 4.24
CA TYR A 175 11.87 -22.61 5.20
C TYR A 175 11.12 -23.78 4.54
N GLY A 176 11.58 -24.19 3.35
CA GLY A 176 11.01 -25.30 2.58
C GLY A 176 10.01 -24.86 1.50
N PRO A 177 9.46 -25.80 0.71
CA PRO A 177 8.55 -25.48 -0.38
C PRO A 177 7.23 -24.89 0.13
N LEU A 178 6.66 -23.92 -0.59
CA LEU A 178 5.32 -23.36 -0.31
C LEU A 178 4.19 -24.35 -0.63
N GLY A 179 4.40 -25.25 -1.59
CA GLY A 179 3.37 -26.13 -2.12
C GLY A 179 2.42 -25.46 -3.13
N ASP A 180 1.63 -26.28 -3.82
CA ASP A 180 0.78 -25.84 -4.95
C ASP A 180 -0.58 -25.29 -4.51
N ASP A 181 -0.92 -25.48 -3.23
CA ASP A 181 -2.18 -25.06 -2.63
C ASP A 181 -2.11 -23.67 -1.98
N VAL A 182 -1.17 -22.84 -2.42
CA VAL A 182 -1.02 -21.46 -1.95
C VAL A 182 -1.53 -20.48 -3.00
N SER A 183 -2.45 -19.61 -2.58
CA SER A 183 -2.88 -18.43 -3.31
C SER A 183 -1.99 -17.23 -2.93
N GLN A 184 -1.75 -16.34 -3.89
CA GLN A 184 -0.88 -15.18 -3.73
C GLN A 184 -1.62 -13.89 -4.10
N SER A 185 -1.33 -12.79 -3.41
CA SER A 185 -1.90 -11.47 -3.68
C SER A 185 -0.81 -10.40 -3.56
N LEU A 186 -0.46 -9.80 -4.70
CA LEU A 186 0.46 -8.67 -4.76
C LEU A 186 -0.25 -7.40 -4.30
N ARG A 187 0.38 -6.67 -3.37
CA ARG A 187 -0.13 -5.42 -2.78
C ARG A 187 0.93 -4.34 -2.95
N ILE A 188 0.57 -3.25 -3.63
CA ILE A 188 1.43 -2.06 -3.73
C ILE A 188 1.02 -1.08 -2.64
N ALA A 189 2.02 -0.49 -1.99
CA ALA A 189 1.80 0.54 -0.99
C ALA A 189 0.97 1.72 -1.56
N PRO A 190 -0.16 2.08 -0.93
CA PRO A 190 -0.98 3.20 -1.36
C PRO A 190 -0.30 4.53 -1.05
N PRO A 191 -0.70 5.63 -1.71
CA PRO A 191 -0.26 6.96 -1.29
C PRO A 191 -0.83 7.32 0.09
N MET A 192 -0.10 8.14 0.85
CA MET A 192 -0.46 8.56 2.21
C MET A 192 -1.26 9.87 2.25
N ILE A 193 -1.35 10.59 1.14
CA ILE A 193 -2.08 11.84 1.06
C ILE A 193 -3.57 11.66 1.39
N GLY A 194 -4.12 12.61 2.15
CA GLY A 194 -5.54 12.65 2.48
C GLY A 194 -5.98 11.73 3.63
N LEU A 195 -5.12 10.84 4.15
CA LEU A 195 -5.51 9.97 5.28
C LEU A 195 -5.93 10.76 6.53
N GLY A 196 -5.25 11.88 6.84
CA GLY A 196 -5.66 12.75 7.94
C GLY A 196 -7.05 13.37 7.79
N LEU A 197 -7.58 13.48 6.55
CA LEU A 197 -8.98 13.91 6.34
C LEU A 197 -9.98 12.80 6.68
N LEU A 198 -9.59 11.53 6.47
CA LEU A 198 -10.40 10.39 6.88
C LEU A 198 -10.38 10.22 8.40
N GLU A 199 -9.23 10.40 9.04
CA GLU A 199 -9.10 10.37 10.51
C GLU A 199 -9.85 11.50 11.21
N ALA A 200 -10.13 12.60 10.51
CA ALA A 200 -10.94 13.70 11.04
C ALA A 200 -12.44 13.35 11.14
N LEU A 201 -12.89 12.24 10.56
CA LEU A 201 -14.27 11.75 10.69
C LEU A 201 -14.43 10.97 12.00
N SER A 202 -15.44 11.32 12.79
CA SER A 202 -15.75 10.56 14.00
C SER A 202 -16.34 9.18 13.67
N GLU A 203 -16.24 8.23 14.59
CA GLU A 203 -16.86 6.91 14.43
C GLU A 203 -18.38 7.06 14.19
N GLU A 204 -19.04 7.96 14.91
CA GLU A 204 -20.47 8.22 14.74
C GLU A 204 -20.79 8.71 13.32
N GLN A 205 -19.97 9.59 12.76
CA GLN A 205 -20.15 10.07 11.37
C GLN A 205 -19.98 8.93 10.37
N VAL A 206 -18.96 8.07 10.56
CA VAL A 206 -18.76 6.90 9.69
C VAL A 206 -19.94 5.93 9.80
N MET A 207 -20.44 5.69 11.01
CA MET A 207 -21.57 4.78 11.24
C MET A 207 -22.90 5.32 10.71
N GLN A 208 -23.09 6.64 10.67
CA GLN A 208 -24.27 7.27 10.05
C GLN A 208 -24.32 7.09 8.54
N LEU A 209 -23.16 6.89 7.89
CA LEU A 209 -23.04 6.63 6.45
C LEU A 209 -23.18 5.13 6.11
N ALA A 210 -23.38 4.26 7.10
CA ALA A 210 -23.59 2.85 6.85
C ALA A 210 -24.98 2.61 6.28
N ASP A 211 -25.04 2.09 5.05
CA ASP A 211 -26.26 1.66 4.40
C ASP A 211 -26.19 0.18 3.99
N PRO A 212 -26.37 -0.76 4.93
CA PRO A 212 -26.22 -2.19 4.64
C PRO A 212 -27.27 -2.75 3.67
N GLU A 213 -28.39 -2.04 3.48
CA GLU A 213 -29.56 -2.51 2.73
C GLU A 213 -29.84 -1.66 1.49
N ASP A 214 -28.92 -0.76 1.10
CA ASP A 214 -29.06 0.12 -0.07
C ASP A 214 -30.42 0.85 -0.07
N ARG A 215 -30.72 1.52 1.05
CA ARG A 215 -32.01 2.18 1.32
C ARG A 215 -32.26 3.37 0.40
N ASP A 216 -31.20 3.99 -0.12
CA ASP A 216 -31.32 5.08 -1.08
C ASP A 216 -31.30 4.61 -2.55
N GLY A 217 -30.96 3.34 -2.81
CA GLY A 217 -31.07 2.69 -4.11
C GLY A 217 -30.00 3.16 -5.10
N ASP A 218 -28.84 3.60 -4.61
CA ASP A 218 -27.71 4.03 -5.44
C ASP A 218 -26.82 2.83 -5.88
N GLY A 219 -27.09 1.64 -5.34
CA GLY A 219 -26.37 0.41 -5.64
C GLY A 219 -25.17 0.16 -4.71
N ILE A 220 -24.98 0.95 -3.66
CA ILE A 220 -23.85 0.86 -2.72
C ILE A 220 -24.34 0.41 -1.33
N SER A 221 -24.03 -0.83 -0.96
CA SER A 221 -24.33 -1.34 0.39
C SER A 221 -23.13 -1.28 1.33
N GLY A 222 -22.99 -0.16 2.05
CA GLY A 222 -21.89 0.07 3.00
C GLY A 222 -22.14 -0.51 4.40
N ARG A 223 -21.13 -1.12 5.02
CA ARG A 223 -21.18 -1.59 6.41
C ARG A 223 -20.03 -1.02 7.22
N GLY A 224 -20.31 -0.50 8.41
CA GLY A 224 -19.27 -0.16 9.38
C GLY A 224 -18.50 -1.41 9.78
N ASN A 225 -17.17 -1.35 9.73
CA ASN A 225 -16.30 -2.43 10.17
C ASN A 225 -16.05 -2.27 11.69
N LYS A 226 -16.48 -3.25 12.48
CA LYS A 226 -16.35 -3.28 13.95
C LYS A 226 -15.56 -4.51 14.40
#